data_AF-A0A2S6T6B5-F1
#
_entry.id   AF-A0A2S6T6B5-F1
#
_cell.length_a   1.000
_cell.length_b   1.000
_cell.length_c   1.000
_cell.angle_alpha   90.00
_cell.angle_beta   90.00
_cell.angle_gamma   90.00
#
_symmetry.space_group_name_H-M   'P 1'
#
loop_
_entity.id
_entity.type
_entity.pdbx_description
1 polymer ?
#
loop_
_entity_poly.entity_id
_entity_poly.type
_entity_poly.pdbx_seq_one_letter_code
_entity_poly.pdbx_strand_id
1 'polypeptide(L)'
;LKAPDKTAVHLNNAGAALTYAALFHDGTGKFLQRAIAVYETAVATYPDHLVSHFNRGRIFWLAGKRDLAVKELIWVADMAADATFDPSVETILSHRIHDLNEMCPYGHYWRAASEAIAAKDESFEKPRRIIQATACTYLAQDCFERGDFDGARIQALKATRLFPDHFPALVLLARTDLELGDFYEEGVAAFRRAFSVYPVIINNYLSVGVALEEQVSSPERALHLVRQWSLFRLRVRTEGGELWPASGETIETFERYYENLPAWVRARMTREGEAIQEDETTMSFEQKMEKTRYTIAPYLKEYDGIKMYWQPFVMTQTTPDYRSDVVNTDSLGFRYSRDRSGREVHFDNSRDCKVNLFVGNSTAFGVGVTSDEKTLPSLLAKSTKETWLNLSFRTHTIRQNFITFSSVRDLIGPINNIVLFAGATDLLIYLINSLLPKPWGTFYHYANYFEKFYNVPPGFLSRIENHYRERKCIVDQMRLDLSNWKVMASGLGAQLLFVYQPIAELSCKKQSAEEVALYEAIENSPHNPYSGDLKLSFFKANEWFTTALNGSCVILDIPYLDANTFNADGAYHGEWLFTDPFHLNDRGSEIIADLITEMILKSPRPEDKK
;
A
#
# COMPACT_ATOMS: atom_id res chain seq x y z
N LEU A 1 -12.23 20.26 45.36
CA LEU A 1 -11.72 20.34 46.76
C LEU A 1 -12.81 20.53 47.84
N LYS A 2 -14.03 20.98 47.52
CA LYS A 2 -15.15 21.09 48.49
C LYS A 2 -16.15 19.91 48.47
N ALA A 3 -15.87 18.87 47.67
CA ALA A 3 -16.70 17.67 47.65
C ALA A 3 -16.58 16.94 49.02
N PRO A 4 -17.69 16.44 49.58
CA PRO A 4 -17.70 15.73 50.87
C PRO A 4 -16.90 14.42 50.81
N ASP A 5 -16.97 13.68 49.69
CA ASP A 5 -16.22 12.45 49.45
C ASP A 5 -15.14 12.67 48.38
N LYS A 6 -13.93 13.06 48.79
CA LYS A 6 -12.81 13.31 47.86
C LYS A 6 -12.18 11.99 47.40
N THR A 7 -12.77 11.32 46.42
CA THR A 7 -12.14 10.13 45.80
C THR A 7 -10.88 10.50 45.01
N ALA A 8 -10.05 9.50 44.69
CA ALA A 8 -8.85 9.66 43.86
C ALA A 8 -9.18 10.31 42.49
N VAL A 9 -10.27 9.87 41.85
CA VAL A 9 -10.81 10.44 40.61
C VAL A 9 -11.13 11.93 40.72
N HIS A 10 -11.80 12.35 41.81
CA HIS A 10 -12.13 13.76 42.01
C HIS A 10 -10.89 14.65 42.15
N LEU A 11 -9.86 14.14 42.86
CA LEU A 11 -8.60 14.85 43.02
C LEU A 11 -7.81 14.90 41.71
N ASN A 12 -7.77 13.79 40.96
CA ASN A 12 -7.15 13.74 39.64
C ASN A 12 -7.80 14.73 38.66
N ASN A 13 -9.13 14.75 38.58
CA ASN A 13 -9.86 15.67 37.70
C ASN A 13 -9.67 17.13 38.11
N ALA A 14 -9.64 17.42 39.42
CA ALA A 14 -9.35 18.76 39.93
C ALA A 14 -7.91 19.19 39.59
N GLY A 15 -6.94 18.29 39.73
CA GLY A 15 -5.56 18.51 39.35
C GLY A 15 -5.42 18.80 37.86
N ALA A 16 -6.02 17.97 37.01
CA ALA A 16 -6.02 18.14 35.56
C ALA A 16 -6.65 19.48 35.13
N ALA A 17 -7.80 19.85 35.70
CA ALA A 17 -8.44 21.14 35.42
C ALA A 17 -7.53 22.33 35.77
N LEU A 18 -6.83 22.27 36.92
CA LEU A 18 -5.86 23.29 37.31
C LEU A 18 -4.64 23.33 36.38
N THR A 19 -4.17 22.17 35.89
CA THR A 19 -3.11 22.09 34.89
C THR A 19 -3.52 22.76 33.58
N TYR A 20 -4.73 22.49 33.08
CA TYR A 20 -5.23 23.18 31.88
C TYR A 20 -5.39 24.68 32.11
N ALA A 21 -5.92 25.09 33.27
CA ALA A 21 -6.02 26.51 33.60
C ALA A 21 -4.64 27.19 33.64
N ALA A 22 -3.61 26.51 34.14
CA ALA A 22 -2.26 27.04 34.13
C ALA A 22 -1.74 27.31 32.71
N LEU A 23 -1.95 26.38 31.78
CA LEU A 23 -1.44 26.45 30.42
C LEU A 23 -2.20 27.46 29.53
N PHE A 24 -3.52 27.57 29.72
CA PHE A 24 -4.35 28.42 28.87
C PHE A 24 -4.58 29.84 29.42
N HIS A 25 -4.31 30.08 30.72
CA HIS A 25 -4.66 31.35 31.35
C HIS A 25 -3.57 32.00 32.22
N ASP A 26 -2.54 31.28 32.67
CA ASP A 26 -1.69 31.79 33.75
C ASP A 26 -0.25 32.06 33.34
N GLY A 27 0.02 33.30 32.93
CA GLY A 27 1.38 33.84 32.86
C GLY A 27 2.08 34.00 34.22
N THR A 28 1.47 33.60 35.35
CA THR A 28 2.00 33.81 36.71
C THR A 28 2.32 32.53 37.51
N GLY A 29 2.18 31.33 36.93
CA GLY A 29 2.61 30.05 37.52
C GLY A 29 1.85 29.56 38.77
N LYS A 30 0.84 30.30 39.25
CA LYS A 30 0.08 30.01 40.48
C LYS A 30 -0.85 28.82 40.30
N PHE A 31 -1.50 28.68 39.15
CA PHE A 31 -2.36 27.53 38.87
C PHE A 31 -1.55 26.22 38.78
N LEU A 32 -0.32 26.28 38.27
CA LEU A 32 0.58 25.12 38.24
C LEU A 32 0.99 24.67 39.65
N GLN A 33 1.31 25.61 40.54
CA GLN A 33 1.58 25.31 41.95
C GLN A 33 0.36 24.68 42.65
N ARG A 34 -0.85 25.18 42.36
CA ARG A 34 -2.08 24.59 42.89
C ARG A 34 -2.34 23.18 42.34
N ALA A 35 -2.09 22.95 41.06
CA ALA A 35 -2.20 21.62 40.47
C ALA A 35 -1.26 20.64 41.19
N ILE A 36 0.01 21.02 41.39
CA ILE A 36 0.99 20.23 42.15
C ILE A 36 0.46 19.90 43.54
N ALA A 37 -0.01 20.88 44.30
CA ALA A 37 -0.53 20.66 45.66
C ALA A 37 -1.75 19.70 45.68
N VAL A 38 -2.60 19.76 44.65
CA VAL A 38 -3.73 18.81 44.52
C VAL A 38 -3.23 17.40 44.25
N TYR A 39 -2.27 17.21 43.35
CA TYR A 39 -1.69 15.90 43.08
C TYR A 39 -0.86 15.35 44.25
N GLU A 40 -0.19 16.22 45.02
CA GLU A 40 0.44 15.85 46.29
C GLU A 40 -0.58 15.31 47.29
N THR A 41 -1.72 15.99 47.43
CA THR A 41 -2.83 15.52 48.27
C THR A 41 -3.40 14.20 47.75
N ALA A 42 -3.54 14.06 46.42
CA ALA A 42 -4.07 12.85 45.80
C ALA A 42 -3.21 11.64 46.12
N VAL A 43 -1.91 11.71 45.87
CA VAL A 43 -0.99 10.61 46.16
C VAL A 43 -0.83 10.35 47.66
N ALA A 44 -0.83 11.39 48.50
CA ALA A 44 -0.74 11.19 49.95
C ALA A 44 -1.99 10.47 50.51
N THR A 45 -3.16 10.67 49.91
CA THR A 45 -4.42 10.06 50.33
C THR A 45 -4.64 8.68 49.69
N TYR A 46 -4.23 8.53 48.42
CA TYR A 46 -4.40 7.35 47.59
C TYR A 46 -3.04 6.94 46.98
N PRO A 47 -2.15 6.34 47.78
CA PRO A 47 -0.76 6.06 47.39
C PRO A 47 -0.63 4.94 46.34
N ASP A 48 -1.70 4.22 46.05
CA ASP A 48 -1.75 3.17 45.04
C ASP A 48 -2.38 3.63 43.72
N HIS A 49 -2.86 4.88 43.61
CA HIS A 49 -3.59 5.36 42.45
C HIS A 49 -2.69 5.78 41.29
N LEU A 50 -2.66 4.96 40.23
CA LEU A 50 -1.72 5.04 39.11
C LEU A 50 -1.73 6.41 38.42
N VAL A 51 -2.93 6.90 38.07
CA VAL A 51 -3.08 8.10 37.25
C VAL A 51 -2.66 9.36 38.01
N SER A 52 -2.84 9.40 39.33
CA SER A 52 -2.34 10.53 40.14
C SER A 52 -0.82 10.59 40.15
N HIS A 53 -0.13 9.46 40.30
CA HIS A 53 1.34 9.43 40.19
C HIS A 53 1.82 9.81 38.79
N PHE A 54 1.20 9.24 37.75
CA PHE A 54 1.56 9.51 36.36
C PHE A 54 1.38 10.99 35.98
N ASN A 55 0.22 11.57 36.29
CA ASN A 55 -0.01 12.99 36.01
C ASN A 55 0.87 13.90 36.86
N ARG A 56 1.15 13.54 38.13
CA ARG A 56 2.06 14.30 38.99
C ARG A 56 3.48 14.35 38.44
N GLY A 57 4.03 13.20 38.04
CA GLY A 57 5.37 13.13 37.44
C GLY A 57 5.48 14.01 36.20
N ARG A 58 4.46 13.99 35.33
CA ARG A 58 4.41 14.81 34.13
C ARG A 58 4.24 16.31 34.43
N ILE A 59 3.55 16.67 35.50
CA ILE A 59 3.46 18.07 35.94
C ILE A 59 4.78 18.56 36.54
N PHE A 60 5.48 17.72 37.29
CA PHE A 60 6.83 18.05 37.74
C PHE A 60 7.78 18.24 36.56
N TRP A 61 7.65 17.43 35.52
CA TRP A 61 8.38 17.59 34.27
C TRP A 61 8.11 18.96 33.61
N LEU A 62 6.82 19.33 33.44
CA LEU A 62 6.42 20.66 32.94
C LEU A 62 6.96 21.80 33.79
N ALA A 63 6.99 21.64 35.11
CA ALA A 63 7.47 22.65 36.05
C ALA A 63 9.00 22.74 36.11
N GLY A 64 9.74 21.96 35.30
CA GLY A 64 11.20 21.88 35.34
C GLY A 64 11.76 21.21 36.60
N LYS A 65 10.91 20.59 37.43
CA LYS A 65 11.32 19.89 38.66
C LYS A 65 11.74 18.46 38.35
N ARG A 66 12.81 18.30 37.57
CA ARG A 66 13.23 17.02 36.98
C ARG A 66 13.46 15.91 38.01
N ASP A 67 14.16 16.17 39.11
CA ASP A 67 14.42 15.12 40.12
C ASP A 67 13.13 14.59 40.78
N LEU A 68 12.13 15.48 41.00
CA LEU A 68 10.82 15.06 41.50
C LEU A 68 10.05 14.28 40.43
N ALA A 69 10.12 14.71 39.17
CA ALA A 69 9.49 14.00 38.06
C ALA A 69 10.03 12.57 37.94
N VAL A 70 11.36 12.42 37.92
CA VAL A 70 12.05 11.12 37.84
C VAL A 70 11.63 10.21 38.98
N LYS A 71 11.60 10.71 40.23
CA LYS A 71 11.16 9.92 41.38
C LYS A 71 9.73 9.37 41.20
N GLU A 72 8.81 10.22 40.73
CA GLU A 72 7.43 9.79 40.47
C GLU A 72 7.33 8.80 39.30
N LEU A 73 8.09 9.03 38.23
CA LEU A 73 8.05 8.20 37.03
C LEU A 73 8.70 6.83 37.26
N ILE A 74 9.70 6.72 38.14
CA ILE A 74 10.21 5.42 38.63
C ILE A 74 9.09 4.66 39.32
N TRP A 75 8.36 5.30 40.23
CA TRP A 75 7.23 4.66 40.90
C TRP A 75 6.19 4.16 39.89
N VAL A 76 5.84 4.96 38.88
CA VAL A 76 4.91 4.54 37.83
C VAL A 76 5.46 3.36 37.02
N ALA A 77 6.74 3.41 36.63
CA ALA A 77 7.40 2.36 35.87
C ALA A 77 7.47 1.02 36.62
N ASP A 78 7.49 1.05 37.95
CA ASP A 78 7.60 -0.15 38.78
C ASP A 78 6.25 -0.66 39.30
N MET A 79 5.30 0.23 39.58
CA MET A 79 4.03 -0.11 40.25
C MET A 79 2.82 -0.18 39.30
N ALA A 80 2.93 0.22 38.02
CA ALA A 80 1.76 0.31 37.12
C ALA A 80 0.95 -0.99 36.94
N ALA A 81 1.60 -2.15 37.08
CA ALA A 81 0.94 -3.45 36.99
C ALA A 81 -0.02 -3.69 38.16
N ASP A 82 0.33 -3.22 39.35
CA ASP A 82 -0.36 -3.54 40.60
C ASP A 82 -1.20 -2.36 41.15
N ALA A 83 -0.92 -1.14 40.71
CA ALA A 83 -1.59 0.09 41.14
C ALA A 83 -3.09 0.10 40.79
N THR A 84 -3.90 0.84 41.55
CA THR A 84 -5.32 1.07 41.22
C THR A 84 -5.44 1.96 39.98
N PHE A 85 -6.26 1.52 39.02
CA PHE A 85 -6.48 2.20 37.75
C PHE A 85 -7.78 1.75 37.09
N ASP A 86 -8.61 2.71 36.71
CA ASP A 86 -9.83 2.51 35.93
C ASP A 86 -9.98 3.62 34.88
N PRO A 87 -9.65 3.35 33.60
CA PRO A 87 -9.73 4.34 32.53
C PRO A 87 -11.18 4.73 32.15
N SER A 88 -12.21 4.09 32.71
CA SER A 88 -13.61 4.47 32.47
C SER A 88 -14.04 5.71 33.25
N VAL A 89 -13.35 6.00 34.35
CA VAL A 89 -13.64 7.14 35.24
C VAL A 89 -12.42 8.05 35.46
N GLU A 90 -11.22 7.60 35.14
CA GLU A 90 -9.97 8.35 35.28
C GLU A 90 -9.46 8.89 33.94
N THR A 91 -8.76 10.03 33.97
CA THR A 91 -8.14 10.63 32.78
C THR A 91 -6.68 10.95 33.02
N ILE A 92 -5.82 10.56 32.07
CA ILE A 92 -4.49 11.13 31.94
C ILE A 92 -4.58 12.57 31.40
N LEU A 93 -3.58 13.41 31.67
CA LEU A 93 -3.50 14.75 31.07
C LEU A 93 -3.46 14.66 29.54
N SER A 94 -4.20 15.53 28.86
CA SER A 94 -4.50 15.51 27.42
C SER A 94 -3.30 15.85 26.53
N HIS A 95 -3.30 15.27 25.32
CA HIS A 95 -2.37 15.57 24.21
C HIS A 95 -2.37 17.05 23.79
N ARG A 96 -3.40 17.82 24.16
CA ARG A 96 -3.46 19.27 23.93
C ARG A 96 -2.42 20.06 24.71
N ILE A 97 -1.77 19.44 25.69
CA ILE A 97 -0.58 19.99 26.33
C ILE A 97 0.61 19.64 25.44
N HIS A 98 1.00 20.57 24.56
CA HIS A 98 2.01 20.32 23.52
C HIS A 98 3.34 19.81 24.10
N ASP A 99 3.81 20.40 25.21
CA ASP A 99 5.04 20.01 25.92
C ASP A 99 5.03 18.55 26.44
N LEU A 100 3.85 17.92 26.52
CA LEU A 100 3.70 16.54 26.94
C LEU A 100 3.30 15.59 25.80
N ASN A 101 3.04 16.12 24.60
CA ASN A 101 2.54 15.33 23.48
C ASN A 101 3.59 14.38 22.91
N GLU A 102 4.86 14.78 22.99
CA GLU A 102 5.95 14.03 22.36
C GLU A 102 6.28 12.71 23.06
N MET A 103 5.86 12.51 24.31
CA MET A 103 6.27 11.37 25.13
C MET A 103 5.22 10.27 25.23
N CYS A 104 3.97 10.51 24.82
CA CYS A 104 2.86 9.57 25.03
C CYS A 104 2.11 9.29 23.72
N PRO A 105 1.95 8.02 23.32
CA PRO A 105 1.17 7.66 22.13
C PRO A 105 -0.34 7.67 22.45
N TYR A 106 -0.91 8.87 22.60
CA TYR A 106 -2.31 9.05 23.03
C TYR A 106 -3.34 8.29 22.19
N GLY A 107 -3.17 8.25 20.87
CA GLY A 107 -4.07 7.50 19.99
C GLY A 107 -4.11 6.01 20.34
N HIS A 108 -2.97 5.43 20.70
CA HIS A 108 -2.89 4.04 21.14
C HIS A 108 -3.48 3.87 22.55
N TYR A 109 -3.21 4.80 23.47
CA TYR A 109 -3.78 4.77 24.82
C TYR A 109 -5.31 4.78 24.79
N TRP A 110 -5.92 5.77 24.13
CA TRP A 110 -7.37 5.92 24.10
C TRP A 110 -8.07 4.78 23.38
N ARG A 111 -7.45 4.23 22.32
CA ARG A 111 -7.93 3.03 21.65
C ARG A 111 -7.89 1.83 22.60
N ALA A 112 -6.76 1.60 23.27
CA ALA A 112 -6.60 0.48 24.21
C ALA A 112 -7.57 0.57 25.39
N ALA A 113 -7.78 1.76 25.95
CA ALA A 113 -8.77 2.00 26.99
C ALA A 113 -10.19 1.71 26.51
N SER A 114 -10.57 2.23 25.33
CA SER A 114 -11.90 2.01 24.76
C SER A 114 -12.17 0.54 24.45
N GLU A 115 -11.19 -0.17 23.89
CA GLU A 115 -11.25 -1.61 23.61
C GLU A 115 -11.46 -2.42 24.90
N ALA A 116 -10.70 -2.12 25.96
CA ALA A 116 -10.80 -2.81 27.24
C ALA A 116 -12.15 -2.55 27.93
N ILE A 117 -12.64 -1.31 27.93
CA ILE A 117 -13.96 -0.95 28.47
C ILE A 117 -15.07 -1.69 27.71
N ALA A 118 -15.02 -1.71 26.38
CA ALA A 118 -16.00 -2.41 25.55
C ALA A 118 -15.98 -3.94 25.78
N ALA A 119 -14.79 -4.50 26.00
CA ALA A 119 -14.59 -5.91 26.32
C ALA A 119 -14.92 -6.27 27.78
N LYS A 120 -15.18 -5.28 28.65
CA LYS A 120 -15.32 -5.44 30.11
C LYS A 120 -14.10 -6.11 30.75
N ASP A 121 -12.91 -5.80 30.23
CA ASP A 121 -11.64 -6.25 30.80
C ASP A 121 -11.30 -5.39 32.03
N GLU A 122 -11.53 -5.94 33.22
CA GLU A 122 -11.26 -5.26 34.50
C GLU A 122 -9.75 -5.11 34.79
N SER A 123 -8.88 -5.84 34.09
CA SER A 123 -7.43 -5.73 34.29
C SER A 123 -6.88 -4.45 33.68
N PHE A 124 -7.47 -3.98 32.58
CA PHE A 124 -6.99 -2.85 31.79
C PHE A 124 -5.50 -2.96 31.43
N GLU A 125 -5.01 -4.18 31.15
CA GLU A 125 -3.59 -4.48 31.01
C GLU A 125 -2.89 -3.62 29.93
N LYS A 126 -3.51 -3.52 28.75
CA LYS A 126 -2.93 -2.79 27.61
C LYS A 126 -2.76 -1.29 27.88
N PRO A 127 -3.78 -0.53 28.34
CA PRO A 127 -3.58 0.88 28.71
C PRO A 127 -2.62 1.07 29.90
N ARG A 128 -2.56 0.15 30.87
CA ARG A 128 -1.53 0.18 31.94
C ARG A 128 -0.12 0.10 31.38
N ARG A 129 0.14 -0.87 30.50
CA ARG A 129 1.45 -1.03 29.85
C ARG A 129 1.85 0.19 29.02
N ILE A 130 0.89 0.89 28.41
CA ILE A 130 1.16 2.15 27.70
C ILE A 130 1.57 3.25 28.69
N ILE A 131 0.88 3.42 29.82
CA ILE A 131 1.28 4.37 30.89
C ILE A 131 2.69 4.04 31.41
N GLN A 132 2.96 2.76 31.67
CA GLN A 132 4.25 2.27 32.15
C GLN A 132 5.37 2.52 31.13
N ALA A 133 5.11 2.22 29.85
CA ALA A 133 6.05 2.49 28.75
C ALA A 133 6.32 3.99 28.58
N THR A 134 5.29 4.83 28.73
CA THR A 134 5.45 6.30 28.71
C THR A 134 6.32 6.76 29.88
N ALA A 135 6.13 6.22 31.09
CA ALA A 135 6.99 6.55 32.22
C ALA A 135 8.46 6.18 31.97
N CYS A 136 8.73 4.98 31.45
CA CYS A 136 10.07 4.58 31.02
C CYS A 136 10.63 5.49 29.91
N THR A 137 9.79 6.01 29.02
CA THR A 137 10.22 6.95 27.97
C THR A 137 10.69 8.28 28.55
N TYR A 138 9.98 8.81 29.56
CA TYR A 138 10.44 10.01 30.27
C TYR A 138 11.77 9.77 31.01
N LEU A 139 11.93 8.60 31.65
CA LEU A 139 13.18 8.24 32.32
C LEU A 139 14.33 8.11 31.31
N ALA A 140 14.07 7.48 30.17
CA ALA A 140 15.02 7.41 29.07
C ALA A 140 15.42 8.80 28.58
N GLN A 141 14.46 9.73 28.47
CA GLN A 141 14.73 11.09 28.02
C GLN A 141 15.57 11.85 29.04
N ASP A 142 15.30 11.70 30.35
CA ASP A 142 16.10 12.34 31.39
C ASP A 142 17.55 11.84 31.37
N CYS A 143 17.75 10.53 31.23
CA CYS A 143 19.08 9.93 31.04
C CYS A 143 19.77 10.49 29.78
N PHE A 144 19.05 10.55 28.65
CA PHE A 144 19.58 11.09 27.39
C PHE A 144 20.00 12.56 27.54
N GLU A 145 19.16 13.40 28.15
CA GLU A 145 19.45 14.82 28.41
C GLU A 145 20.65 15.03 29.36
N ARG A 146 20.90 14.07 30.26
CA ARG A 146 22.08 14.08 31.16
C ARG A 146 23.35 13.48 30.54
N GLY A 147 23.27 12.94 29.32
CA GLY A 147 24.37 12.22 28.67
C GLY A 147 24.62 10.81 29.21
N ASP A 148 23.70 10.25 30.00
CA ASP A 148 23.71 8.85 30.43
C ASP A 148 23.05 7.98 29.35
N PHE A 149 23.78 7.72 28.27
CA PHE A 149 23.25 6.98 27.12
C PHE A 149 22.97 5.51 27.43
N ASP A 150 23.78 4.87 28.29
CA ASP A 150 23.51 3.51 28.76
C ASP A 150 22.19 3.42 29.53
N GLY A 151 21.97 4.33 30.48
CA GLY A 151 20.70 4.43 31.22
C GLY A 151 19.52 4.73 30.29
N ALA A 152 19.71 5.64 29.33
CA ALA A 152 18.68 5.97 28.34
C ALA A 152 18.27 4.74 27.53
N ARG A 153 19.25 3.95 27.07
CA ARG A 153 19.03 2.75 26.28
C ARG A 153 18.27 1.69 27.07
N ILE A 154 18.66 1.46 28.32
CA ILE A 154 17.98 0.51 29.22
C ILE A 154 16.50 0.86 29.37
N GLN A 155 16.19 2.13 29.63
CA GLN A 155 14.82 2.58 29.82
C GLN A 155 14.02 2.57 28.52
N ALA A 156 14.62 2.96 27.39
CA ALA A 156 13.96 2.90 26.08
C ALA A 156 13.63 1.45 25.68
N LEU A 157 14.55 0.51 25.89
CA LEU A 157 14.29 -0.93 25.68
C LEU A 157 13.20 -1.47 26.62
N LYS A 158 13.15 -1.02 27.88
CA LYS A 158 12.06 -1.38 28.80
C LYS A 158 10.72 -0.89 28.24
N ALA A 159 10.65 0.35 27.77
CA ALA A 159 9.44 0.93 27.18
C ALA A 159 8.97 0.18 25.91
N THR A 160 9.88 -0.15 24.99
CA THR A 160 9.53 -0.87 23.74
C THR A 160 9.11 -2.32 23.98
N ARG A 161 9.63 -2.98 25.02
CA ARG A 161 9.15 -4.31 25.45
C ARG A 161 7.76 -4.26 26.07
N LEU A 162 7.46 -3.21 26.85
CA LEU A 162 6.14 -3.00 27.44
C LEU A 162 5.09 -2.69 26.37
N PHE A 163 5.44 -1.84 25.40
CA PHE A 163 4.58 -1.49 24.28
C PHE A 163 5.40 -1.32 22.97
N PRO A 164 5.40 -2.33 22.07
CA PRO A 164 6.22 -2.32 20.85
C PRO A 164 5.94 -1.18 19.87
N ASP A 165 4.76 -0.55 19.95
CA ASP A 165 4.34 0.55 19.08
C ASP A 165 4.47 1.91 19.78
N HIS A 166 5.24 1.99 20.87
CA HIS A 166 5.51 3.25 21.57
C HIS A 166 6.49 4.11 20.75
N PHE A 167 5.99 4.78 19.69
CA PHE A 167 6.82 5.55 18.76
C PHE A 167 7.79 6.55 19.43
N PRO A 168 7.45 7.24 20.55
CA PRO A 168 8.42 8.08 21.25
C PRO A 168 9.61 7.31 21.82
N ALA A 169 9.36 6.10 22.36
CA ALA A 169 10.41 5.26 22.93
C ALA A 169 11.30 4.68 21.83
N LEU A 170 10.69 4.29 20.70
CA LEU A 170 11.41 3.79 19.54
C LEU A 170 12.33 4.86 18.93
N VAL A 171 11.86 6.10 18.80
CA VAL A 171 12.69 7.24 18.37
C VAL A 171 13.82 7.48 19.35
N LEU A 172 13.54 7.45 20.65
CA LEU A 172 14.57 7.68 21.66
C LEU A 172 15.62 6.58 21.68
N LEU A 173 15.22 5.31 21.55
CA LEU A 173 16.15 4.18 21.40
C LEU A 173 17.06 4.37 20.18
N ALA A 174 16.47 4.74 19.02
CA ALA A 174 17.22 5.00 17.80
C ALA A 174 18.24 6.14 17.96
N ARG A 175 17.86 7.23 18.65
CA ARG A 175 18.75 8.34 18.97
C ARG A 175 19.87 7.92 19.92
N THR A 176 19.53 7.20 21.00
CA THR A 176 20.52 6.72 21.98
C THR A 176 21.55 5.79 21.33
N ASP A 177 21.09 4.86 20.50
CA ASP A 177 21.98 3.92 19.79
C ASP A 177 22.93 4.67 18.85
N LEU A 178 22.46 5.74 18.20
CA LEU A 178 23.31 6.58 17.35
C LEU A 178 24.38 7.35 18.17
N GLU A 179 24.01 7.89 19.34
CA GLU A 179 24.94 8.61 20.24
C GLU A 179 26.00 7.70 20.86
N LEU A 180 25.66 6.44 21.17
CA LEU A 180 26.63 5.46 21.66
C LEU A 180 27.71 5.14 20.61
N GLY A 181 27.44 5.40 19.33
CA GLY A 181 28.41 5.24 18.23
C GLY A 181 28.66 3.79 17.80
N ASP A 182 28.17 2.82 18.55
CA ASP A 182 28.18 1.40 18.17
C ASP A 182 27.05 1.09 17.18
N PHE A 183 27.25 0.07 16.35
CA PHE A 183 26.19 -0.44 15.48
C PHE A 183 25.21 -1.31 16.28
N TYR A 184 23.99 -0.82 16.45
CA TYR A 184 22.88 -1.57 17.04
C TYR A 184 21.78 -1.82 16.00
N GLU A 185 21.54 -3.09 15.68
CA GLU A 185 20.45 -3.48 14.77
C GLU A 185 19.08 -3.11 15.36
N GLU A 186 18.96 -3.12 16.69
CA GLU A 186 17.76 -2.70 17.41
C GLU A 186 17.40 -1.23 17.15
N GLY A 187 18.37 -0.30 17.15
CA GLY A 187 18.13 1.11 16.89
C GLY A 187 17.61 1.36 15.48
N VAL A 188 18.18 0.68 14.48
CA VAL A 188 17.70 0.70 13.10
C VAL A 188 16.27 0.16 13.02
N ALA A 189 16.01 -1.00 13.62
CA ALA A 189 14.68 -1.61 13.65
C ALA A 189 13.65 -0.71 14.37
N ALA A 190 14.08 -0.05 15.46
CA ALA A 190 13.25 0.86 16.23
C ALA A 190 12.84 2.08 15.40
N PHE A 191 13.78 2.73 14.71
CA PHE A 191 13.46 3.87 13.84
C PHE A 191 12.50 3.46 12.72
N ARG A 192 12.75 2.34 12.04
CA ARG A 192 11.85 1.80 11.00
C ARG A 192 10.45 1.55 11.53
N ARG A 193 10.32 0.98 12.74
CA ARG A 193 9.02 0.76 13.38
C ARG A 193 8.35 2.08 13.74
N ALA A 194 9.09 3.03 14.30
CA ALA A 194 8.57 4.35 14.66
C ALA A 194 8.01 5.07 13.43
N PHE A 195 8.74 5.07 12.32
CA PHE A 195 8.32 5.68 11.06
C PHE A 195 7.07 5.00 10.49
N SER A 196 7.00 3.67 10.56
CA SER A 196 5.81 2.92 10.14
C SER A 196 4.57 3.22 10.99
N VAL A 197 4.73 3.46 12.30
CA VAL A 197 3.62 3.72 13.22
C VAL A 197 3.17 5.18 13.16
N TYR A 198 4.12 6.12 13.06
CA TYR A 198 3.85 7.55 13.03
C TYR A 198 4.76 8.28 12.02
N PRO A 199 4.42 8.28 10.71
CA PRO A 199 5.30 8.80 9.66
C PRO A 199 5.72 10.25 9.82
N VAL A 200 4.93 11.06 10.54
CA VAL A 200 5.20 12.49 10.78
C VAL A 200 6.50 12.71 11.57
N ILE A 201 7.00 11.71 12.32
CA ILE A 201 8.31 11.83 13.01
C ILE A 201 9.45 12.20 12.06
N ILE A 202 9.33 11.85 10.77
CA ILE A 202 10.42 12.06 9.81
C ILE A 202 10.82 13.54 9.69
N ASN A 203 9.89 14.46 9.96
CA ASN A 203 10.17 15.90 9.90
C ASN A 203 11.18 16.36 10.95
N ASN A 204 11.24 15.69 12.10
CA ASN A 204 12.12 16.07 13.20
C ASN A 204 13.34 15.14 13.34
N TYR A 205 13.27 13.94 12.75
CA TYR A 205 14.26 12.88 12.96
C TYR A 205 14.79 12.27 11.65
N LEU A 206 14.73 13.00 10.53
CA LEU A 206 15.30 12.54 9.26
C LEU A 206 16.80 12.23 9.39
N SER A 207 17.55 13.11 10.05
CA SER A 207 18.99 12.95 10.29
C SER A 207 19.32 11.63 10.97
N VAL A 208 18.58 11.29 12.03
CA VAL A 208 18.71 10.04 12.78
C VAL A 208 18.43 8.83 11.89
N GLY A 209 17.31 8.84 11.16
CA GLY A 209 16.92 7.74 10.30
C GLY A 209 17.92 7.47 9.17
N VAL A 210 18.40 8.54 8.52
CA VAL A 210 19.40 8.44 7.46
C VAL A 210 20.72 7.91 8.00
N ALA A 211 21.22 8.44 9.12
CA ALA A 211 22.46 7.98 9.72
C ALA A 211 22.42 6.49 10.07
N LEU A 212 21.31 6.01 10.62
CA LEU A 212 21.11 4.59 10.94
C LEU A 212 21.06 3.71 9.69
N GLU A 213 20.40 4.13 8.61
CA GLU A 213 20.37 3.38 7.35
C GLU A 213 21.74 3.36 6.63
N GLU A 214 22.52 4.42 6.78
CA GLU A 214 23.91 4.51 6.30
C GLU A 214 24.84 3.54 7.03
N GLN A 215 24.68 3.36 8.34
CA GLN A 215 25.45 2.36 9.11
C GLN A 215 25.23 0.93 8.59
N VAL A 216 24.03 0.62 8.08
CA VAL A 216 23.70 -0.68 7.46
C VAL A 216 24.13 -0.75 5.99
N SER A 217 24.86 0.25 5.48
CA SER A 217 25.23 0.37 4.06
C SER A 217 24.03 0.22 3.11
N SER A 218 22.88 0.81 3.47
CA SER A 218 21.62 0.72 2.72
C SER A 218 21.25 2.06 2.06
N PRO A 219 22.00 2.54 1.05
CA PRO A 219 21.82 3.87 0.47
C PRO A 219 20.43 4.07 -0.15
N GLU A 220 19.81 3.01 -0.66
CA GLU A 220 18.43 3.05 -1.19
C GLU A 220 17.40 3.37 -0.10
N ARG A 221 17.60 2.89 1.13
CA ARG A 221 16.69 3.14 2.25
C ARG A 221 16.88 4.53 2.83
N ALA A 222 18.13 4.98 2.96
CA ALA A 222 18.42 6.36 3.30
C ALA A 222 17.77 7.32 2.30
N LEU A 223 17.95 7.08 1.00
CA LEU A 223 17.30 7.86 -0.06
C LEU A 223 15.76 7.76 0.01
N HIS A 224 15.21 6.60 0.35
CA HIS A 224 13.77 6.45 0.55
C HIS A 224 13.25 7.37 1.67
N LEU A 225 13.93 7.43 2.82
CA LEU A 225 13.55 8.32 3.92
C LEU A 225 13.57 9.80 3.50
N VAL A 226 14.62 10.22 2.77
CA VAL A 226 14.70 11.58 2.23
C VAL A 226 13.58 11.85 1.23
N ARG A 227 13.25 10.89 0.36
CA ARG A 227 12.10 11.01 -0.55
C ARG A 227 10.78 11.17 0.20
N GLN A 228 10.55 10.40 1.25
CA GLN A 228 9.34 10.51 2.08
C GLN A 228 9.25 11.87 2.79
N TRP A 229 10.37 12.37 3.30
CA TRP A 229 10.43 13.71 3.86
C TRP A 229 10.12 14.80 2.82
N SER A 230 10.65 14.70 1.60
CA SER A 230 10.31 15.63 0.51
C SER A 230 8.81 15.65 0.21
N LEU A 231 8.17 14.47 0.19
CA LEU A 231 6.73 14.35 -0.01
C LEU A 231 5.93 15.00 1.13
N PHE A 232 6.37 14.84 2.38
CA PHE A 232 5.80 15.52 3.55
C PHE A 232 5.94 17.04 3.42
N ARG A 233 7.15 17.52 3.17
CA ARG A 233 7.49 18.95 3.06
C ARG A 233 6.68 19.66 1.97
N LEU A 234 6.48 19.00 0.82
CA LEU A 234 5.68 19.55 -0.28
C LEU A 234 4.18 19.67 0.03
N ARG A 235 3.64 18.85 0.93
CA ARG A 235 2.18 18.75 1.17
C ARG A 235 1.70 19.33 2.49
N VAL A 236 2.54 19.32 3.52
CA VAL A 236 2.13 19.71 4.86
C VAL A 236 2.42 21.19 5.07
N ARG A 237 1.41 21.89 5.57
CA ARG A 237 1.45 23.32 5.90
C ARG A 237 0.96 23.55 7.31
N THR A 238 1.37 24.66 7.91
CA THR A 238 0.76 25.19 9.13
C THR A 238 -0.68 25.65 8.85
N GLU A 239 -1.45 25.95 9.89
CA GLU A 239 -2.80 26.53 9.73
C GLU A 239 -2.79 27.84 8.91
N GLY A 240 -1.70 28.61 9.01
CA GLY A 240 -1.49 29.83 8.23
C GLY A 240 -1.04 29.61 6.78
N GLY A 241 -0.91 28.36 6.33
CA GLY A 241 -0.47 28.02 4.96
C GLY A 241 1.04 28.03 4.74
N GLU A 242 1.84 28.24 5.79
CA GLU A 242 3.31 28.24 5.72
C GLU A 242 3.86 26.81 5.75
N LEU A 243 5.11 26.61 5.32
CA LEU A 243 5.77 25.31 5.43
C LEU A 243 5.90 24.89 6.90
N TRP A 244 5.59 23.63 7.20
CA TRP A 244 5.76 23.11 8.55
C TRP A 244 7.25 23.14 8.95
N PRO A 245 7.66 23.80 10.05
CA PRO A 245 9.07 23.98 10.39
C PRO A 245 9.85 22.66 10.48
N ALA A 246 11.09 22.66 9.97
CA ALA A 246 12.01 21.53 10.07
C ALA A 246 13.31 21.98 10.75
N SER A 247 14.01 21.06 11.43
CA SER A 247 15.29 21.37 12.08
C SER A 247 16.40 21.60 11.05
N GLY A 248 17.43 22.37 11.42
CA GLY A 248 18.62 22.57 10.58
C GLY A 248 19.26 21.25 10.14
N GLU A 249 19.43 20.30 11.08
CA GLU A 249 19.95 18.97 10.79
C GLU A 249 19.12 18.19 9.75
N THR A 250 17.80 18.38 9.76
CA THR A 250 16.90 17.75 8.78
C THR A 250 17.13 18.33 7.39
N ILE A 251 17.26 19.67 7.29
CA ILE A 251 17.56 20.35 6.03
C ILE A 251 18.95 19.96 5.52
N GLU A 252 19.97 19.97 6.36
CA GLU A 252 21.33 19.55 6.00
C GLU A 252 21.36 18.09 5.51
N THR A 253 20.63 17.19 6.19
CA THR A 253 20.51 15.80 5.77
C THR A 253 19.86 15.68 4.39
N PHE A 254 18.79 16.45 4.15
CA PHE A 254 18.13 16.52 2.86
C PHE A 254 19.08 17.04 1.75
N GLU A 255 19.79 18.13 2.02
CA GLU A 255 20.74 18.77 1.08
C GLU A 255 21.80 17.78 0.59
N ARG A 256 22.36 16.95 1.48
CA ARG A 256 23.36 15.91 1.12
C ARG A 256 22.83 14.92 0.09
N TYR A 257 21.53 14.62 0.13
CA TYR A 257 20.88 13.66 -0.75
C TYR A 257 20.18 14.31 -1.94
N TYR A 258 20.18 15.64 -2.05
CA TYR A 258 19.41 16.37 -3.04
C TYR A 258 19.66 15.87 -4.46
N GLU A 259 20.92 15.70 -4.85
CA GLU A 259 21.29 15.25 -6.20
C GLU A 259 20.89 13.79 -6.49
N ASN A 260 20.68 12.97 -5.47
CA ASN A 260 20.19 11.60 -5.59
C ASN A 260 18.65 11.52 -5.69
N LEU A 261 17.94 12.63 -5.47
CA LEU A 261 16.49 12.66 -5.54
C LEU A 261 15.99 12.59 -6.99
N PRO A 262 14.77 12.01 -7.20
CA PRO A 262 14.13 12.00 -8.50
C PRO A 262 14.07 13.40 -9.11
N ALA A 263 14.23 13.48 -10.43
CA ALA A 263 14.17 14.75 -11.16
C ALA A 263 12.88 15.54 -10.86
N TRP A 264 11.75 14.84 -10.64
CA TRP A 264 10.48 15.49 -10.31
C TRP A 264 10.49 16.16 -8.93
N VAL A 265 11.19 15.61 -7.94
CA VAL A 265 11.34 16.23 -6.60
C VAL A 265 12.19 17.48 -6.72
N ARG A 266 13.35 17.38 -7.40
CA ARG A 266 14.25 18.51 -7.66
C ARG A 266 13.62 19.61 -8.53
N ALA A 267 12.60 19.27 -9.32
CA ALA A 267 11.84 20.26 -10.09
C ALA A 267 10.80 21.02 -9.25
N ARG A 268 10.40 20.50 -8.08
CA ARG A 268 9.36 21.06 -7.21
C ARG A 268 9.90 21.58 -5.89
N MET A 269 11.17 21.33 -5.58
CA MET A 269 11.76 21.69 -4.31
C MET A 269 13.19 22.17 -4.50
N THR A 270 13.57 23.25 -3.83
CA THR A 270 14.94 23.77 -3.84
C THR A 270 15.87 22.89 -3.00
N ARG A 271 17.18 23.17 -3.04
CA ARG A 271 18.17 22.48 -2.19
C ARG A 271 17.91 22.73 -0.71
N GLU A 272 17.36 23.88 -0.36
CA GLU A 272 16.98 24.28 0.99
C GLU A 272 15.66 23.64 1.45
N GLY A 273 15.05 22.77 0.64
CA GLY A 273 13.80 22.10 0.97
C GLY A 273 12.57 23.00 0.89
N GLU A 274 12.63 24.06 0.09
CA GLU A 274 11.51 24.97 -0.16
C GLU A 274 10.73 24.57 -1.41
N ALA A 275 9.40 24.66 -1.38
CA ALA A 275 8.59 24.37 -2.56
C ALA A 275 8.83 25.44 -3.64
N ILE A 276 9.19 25.00 -4.85
CA ILE A 276 9.27 25.87 -6.02
C ILE A 276 7.85 26.16 -6.47
N GLN A 277 7.45 27.44 -6.48
CA GLN A 277 6.17 27.86 -7.06
C GLN A 277 6.17 27.54 -8.56
N GLU A 278 5.23 26.72 -9.00
CA GLU A 278 4.99 26.49 -10.43
C GLU A 278 4.46 27.81 -11.03
N ASP A 279 5.26 28.43 -11.91
CA ASP A 279 4.81 29.53 -12.77
C ASP A 279 3.66 29.00 -13.65
N GLU A 280 2.50 29.68 -13.69
CA GLU A 280 1.30 29.28 -14.44
C GLU A 280 1.58 29.06 -15.94
N THR A 281 2.72 29.53 -16.44
CA THR A 281 3.20 29.35 -17.82
C THR A 281 3.98 28.05 -18.07
N THR A 282 4.34 27.29 -17.04
CA THR A 282 5.15 26.06 -17.16
C THR A 282 4.26 24.82 -17.11
N MET A 283 4.41 23.92 -18.09
CA MET A 283 3.64 22.66 -18.13
C MET A 283 3.72 21.90 -16.78
N SER A 284 2.57 21.46 -16.27
CA SER A 284 2.48 20.65 -15.05
C SER A 284 3.25 19.33 -15.19
N PHE A 285 3.55 18.67 -14.08
CA PHE A 285 4.21 17.35 -14.10
C PHE A 285 3.40 16.33 -14.92
N GLU A 286 2.09 16.31 -14.76
CA GLU A 286 1.16 15.44 -15.50
C GLU A 286 1.21 15.75 -16.99
N GLN A 287 1.24 17.03 -17.37
CA GLN A 287 1.37 17.44 -18.77
C GLN A 287 2.73 17.07 -19.37
N LYS A 288 3.82 17.16 -18.59
CA LYS A 288 5.16 16.72 -19.03
C LYS A 288 5.21 15.20 -19.20
N MET A 289 4.61 14.44 -18.27
CA MET A 289 4.49 12.99 -18.32
C MET A 289 3.69 12.53 -19.55
N GLU A 290 2.51 13.10 -19.76
CA GLU A 290 1.66 12.82 -20.93
C GLU A 290 2.40 13.16 -22.23
N LYS A 291 3.11 14.30 -22.26
CA LYS A 291 3.93 14.68 -23.41
C LYS A 291 5.00 13.63 -23.71
N THR A 292 5.74 13.13 -22.72
CA THR A 292 6.75 12.09 -22.93
C THR A 292 6.10 10.80 -23.45
N ARG A 293 5.04 10.31 -22.78
CA ARG A 293 4.33 9.08 -23.15
C ARG A 293 3.80 9.14 -24.58
N TYR A 294 3.13 10.22 -24.96
CA TYR A 294 2.55 10.38 -26.30
C TYR A 294 3.56 10.77 -27.38
N THR A 295 4.76 11.23 -27.01
CA THR A 295 5.86 11.40 -27.98
C THR A 295 6.43 10.04 -28.39
N ILE A 296 6.62 9.14 -27.43
CA ILE A 296 7.18 7.80 -27.67
C ILE A 296 6.13 6.88 -28.31
N ALA A 297 4.91 6.87 -27.76
CA ALA A 297 3.83 5.97 -28.16
C ALA A 297 2.52 6.77 -28.35
N PRO A 298 2.36 7.50 -29.47
CA PRO A 298 1.24 8.43 -29.67
C PRO A 298 -0.14 7.76 -29.66
N TYR A 299 -0.22 6.50 -30.11
CA TYR A 299 -1.44 5.69 -30.10
C TYR A 299 -1.98 5.40 -28.69
N LEU A 300 -1.16 5.52 -27.64
CA LEU A 300 -1.63 5.36 -26.25
C LEU A 300 -2.66 6.41 -25.83
N LYS A 301 -2.62 7.59 -26.46
CA LYS A 301 -3.61 8.64 -26.23
C LYS A 301 -5.03 8.16 -26.53
N GLU A 302 -5.18 7.28 -27.51
CA GLU A 302 -6.47 6.68 -27.85
C GLU A 302 -6.98 5.82 -26.70
N TYR A 303 -6.16 4.89 -26.18
CA TYR A 303 -6.55 4.03 -25.06
C TYR A 303 -6.90 4.81 -23.79
N ASP A 304 -6.12 5.84 -23.47
CA ASP A 304 -6.34 6.69 -22.30
C ASP A 304 -7.65 7.51 -22.42
N GLY A 305 -8.10 7.80 -23.65
CA GLY A 305 -9.37 8.48 -23.93
C GLY A 305 -10.62 7.59 -23.88
N ILE A 306 -10.49 6.26 -23.97
CA ILE A 306 -11.63 5.34 -24.02
C ILE A 306 -12.24 5.16 -22.64
N LYS A 307 -13.49 5.59 -22.49
CA LYS A 307 -14.26 5.44 -21.25
C LYS A 307 -14.63 3.98 -20.98
N MET A 308 -14.75 3.65 -19.70
CA MET A 308 -15.34 2.39 -19.26
C MET A 308 -16.82 2.62 -18.93
N TYR A 309 -17.67 1.66 -19.28
CA TYR A 309 -19.10 1.68 -18.98
C TYR A 309 -19.42 0.68 -17.90
N TRP A 310 -20.28 1.08 -16.96
CA TRP A 310 -20.72 0.16 -15.93
C TRP A 310 -21.68 -0.86 -16.52
N GLN A 311 -21.49 -2.13 -16.16
CA GLN A 311 -22.36 -3.22 -16.59
C GLN A 311 -22.70 -4.14 -15.41
N PRO A 312 -23.96 -4.55 -15.22
CA PRO A 312 -24.33 -5.50 -14.18
C PRO A 312 -23.48 -6.77 -14.20
N PHE A 313 -23.16 -7.31 -13.03
CA PHE A 313 -22.43 -8.57 -12.79
C PHE A 313 -20.94 -8.59 -13.18
N VAL A 314 -20.54 -7.85 -14.23
CA VAL A 314 -19.14 -7.78 -14.71
C VAL A 314 -18.45 -6.46 -14.35
N MET A 315 -19.22 -5.50 -13.82
CA MET A 315 -18.82 -4.18 -13.32
C MET A 315 -18.41 -3.18 -14.39
N THR A 316 -17.46 -3.50 -15.26
CA THR A 316 -16.96 -2.54 -16.26
C THR A 316 -16.71 -3.21 -17.60
N GLN A 317 -17.16 -2.57 -18.68
CA GLN A 317 -16.82 -2.95 -20.05
C GLN A 317 -16.25 -1.75 -20.82
N THR A 318 -15.60 -2.02 -21.95
CA THR A 318 -15.15 -0.95 -22.85
C THR A 318 -16.35 -0.31 -23.56
N THR A 319 -16.20 0.95 -24.00
CA THR A 319 -17.22 1.67 -24.78
C THR A 319 -17.67 0.86 -26.00
N PRO A 320 -18.96 0.51 -26.16
CA PRO A 320 -19.47 -0.11 -27.38
C PRO A 320 -19.38 0.79 -28.60
N ASP A 321 -19.31 0.19 -29.79
CA ASP A 321 -19.25 0.89 -31.08
C ASP A 321 -18.13 1.95 -31.17
N TYR A 322 -17.08 1.80 -30.38
CA TYR A 322 -15.90 2.64 -30.48
C TYR A 322 -15.17 2.41 -31.81
N ARG A 323 -14.74 3.49 -32.47
CA ARG A 323 -14.03 3.44 -33.76
C ARG A 323 -12.81 4.36 -33.74
N SER A 324 -11.66 3.83 -34.16
CA SER A 324 -10.44 4.60 -34.42
C SER A 324 -9.46 3.78 -35.28
N ASP A 325 -8.34 4.39 -35.66
CA ASP A 325 -7.27 3.68 -36.38
C ASP A 325 -6.56 2.65 -35.48
N VAL A 326 -6.69 2.77 -34.15
CA VAL A 326 -5.96 1.96 -33.17
C VAL A 326 -6.82 0.83 -32.60
N VAL A 327 -8.08 1.12 -32.28
CA VAL A 327 -8.94 0.18 -31.55
C VAL A 327 -10.39 0.35 -31.96
N ASN A 328 -11.01 -0.75 -32.33
CA ASN A 328 -12.41 -0.79 -32.72
C ASN A 328 -13.15 -1.85 -31.89
N THR A 329 -14.38 -1.54 -31.50
CA THR A 329 -15.19 -2.44 -30.65
C THR A 329 -16.57 -2.70 -31.22
N ASP A 330 -17.13 -3.87 -30.99
CA ASP A 330 -18.46 -4.24 -31.47
C ASP A 330 -19.60 -3.59 -30.67
N SER A 331 -20.83 -3.97 -31.00
CA SER A 331 -22.04 -3.46 -30.33
C SER A 331 -22.10 -3.77 -28.82
N LEU A 332 -21.24 -4.67 -28.33
CA LEU A 332 -21.11 -5.05 -26.92
C LEU A 332 -19.81 -4.55 -26.28
N GLY A 333 -18.96 -3.84 -27.03
CA GLY A 333 -17.70 -3.30 -26.53
C GLY A 333 -16.51 -4.27 -26.59
N PHE A 334 -16.65 -5.45 -27.20
CA PHE A 334 -15.52 -6.36 -27.42
C PHE A 334 -14.66 -5.85 -28.56
N ARG A 335 -13.34 -5.95 -28.42
CA ARG A 335 -12.42 -5.49 -29.46
C ARG A 335 -12.47 -6.40 -30.68
N TYR A 336 -12.34 -5.79 -31.85
CA TYR A 336 -12.19 -6.53 -33.09
C TYR A 336 -10.88 -7.32 -33.13
N SER A 337 -10.93 -8.45 -33.82
CA SER A 337 -9.77 -9.13 -34.35
C SER A 337 -9.85 -9.21 -35.87
N ARG A 338 -8.79 -9.70 -36.50
CA ARG A 338 -8.65 -9.83 -37.95
C ARG A 338 -8.40 -11.29 -38.30
N ASP A 339 -9.16 -11.82 -39.24
CA ASP A 339 -8.91 -13.16 -39.79
C ASP A 339 -7.64 -13.18 -40.66
N ARG A 340 -7.25 -14.36 -41.14
CA ARG A 340 -6.07 -14.52 -42.03
C ARG A 340 -6.11 -13.70 -43.32
N SER A 341 -7.31 -13.24 -43.74
CA SER A 341 -7.54 -12.41 -44.92
C SER A 341 -7.68 -10.92 -44.58
N GLY A 342 -7.50 -10.54 -43.32
CA GLY A 342 -7.65 -9.17 -42.84
C GLY A 342 -9.10 -8.73 -42.58
N ARG A 343 -10.08 -9.64 -42.67
CA ARG A 343 -11.49 -9.31 -42.42
C ARG A 343 -11.75 -9.21 -40.93
N GLU A 344 -12.67 -8.32 -40.57
CA GLU A 344 -13.09 -8.09 -39.18
C GLU A 344 -13.81 -9.30 -38.62
N VAL A 345 -13.45 -9.67 -37.40
CA VAL A 345 -14.04 -10.76 -36.64
C VAL A 345 -14.41 -10.21 -35.26
N HIS A 346 -15.68 -10.32 -34.90
CA HIS A 346 -16.24 -9.87 -33.63
C HIS A 346 -17.59 -10.55 -33.37
N PHE A 347 -18.23 -10.28 -32.22
CA PHE A 347 -19.42 -11.05 -31.82
C PHE A 347 -20.63 -10.82 -32.73
N ASP A 348 -20.77 -9.64 -33.35
CA ASP A 348 -21.90 -9.37 -34.25
C ASP A 348 -21.85 -10.19 -35.56
N ASN A 349 -20.70 -10.78 -35.93
CA ASN A 349 -20.51 -11.46 -37.21
C ASN A 349 -19.99 -12.90 -37.12
N SER A 350 -19.89 -13.48 -35.91
CA SER A 350 -19.22 -14.76 -35.68
C SER A 350 -20.14 -15.89 -35.15
N ARG A 351 -21.46 -15.67 -35.14
CA ARG A 351 -22.43 -16.63 -34.58
C ARG A 351 -22.45 -17.97 -35.31
N ASP A 352 -22.29 -17.96 -36.63
CA ASP A 352 -22.49 -19.14 -37.48
C ASP A 352 -21.17 -19.82 -37.90
N CYS A 353 -20.01 -19.37 -37.39
CA CYS A 353 -18.71 -19.91 -37.75
C CYS A 353 -18.01 -20.58 -36.57
N LYS A 354 -17.14 -21.55 -36.86
CA LYS A 354 -16.29 -22.18 -35.85
C LYS A 354 -15.20 -21.18 -35.43
N VAL A 355 -15.02 -21.00 -34.13
CA VAL A 355 -14.14 -19.95 -33.56
C VAL A 355 -13.26 -20.48 -32.44
N ASN A 356 -12.28 -19.66 -32.06
CA ASN A 356 -11.48 -19.76 -30.84
C ASN A 356 -11.71 -18.52 -29.99
N LEU A 357 -11.54 -18.63 -28.68
CA LEU A 357 -11.69 -17.51 -27.75
C LEU A 357 -10.34 -17.15 -27.13
N PHE A 358 -9.98 -15.88 -27.24
CA PHE A 358 -8.90 -15.28 -26.47
C PHE A 358 -9.50 -14.45 -25.34
N VAL A 359 -9.23 -14.83 -24.09
CA VAL A 359 -9.94 -14.34 -22.91
C VAL A 359 -8.96 -13.72 -21.93
N GLY A 360 -9.28 -12.57 -21.33
CA GLY A 360 -8.38 -11.98 -20.34
C GLY A 360 -8.71 -10.55 -19.93
N ASN A 361 -7.66 -9.82 -19.52
CA ASN A 361 -7.75 -8.45 -19.03
C ASN A 361 -7.31 -7.42 -20.09
N SER A 362 -6.78 -6.26 -19.66
CA SER A 362 -6.34 -5.17 -20.54
C SER A 362 -5.22 -5.57 -21.51
N THR A 363 -4.33 -6.47 -21.12
CA THR A 363 -3.29 -6.98 -22.03
C THR A 363 -3.91 -7.88 -23.11
N ALA A 364 -4.89 -8.73 -22.75
CA ALA A 364 -5.63 -9.54 -23.73
C ALA A 364 -6.53 -8.70 -24.65
N PHE A 365 -7.08 -7.59 -24.12
CA PHE A 365 -7.78 -6.57 -24.91
C PHE A 365 -6.84 -5.89 -25.92
N GLY A 366 -5.52 -5.96 -25.70
CA GLY A 366 -4.51 -5.38 -26.56
C GLY A 366 -4.23 -3.91 -26.25
N VAL A 367 -4.42 -3.45 -25.01
CA VAL A 367 -3.87 -2.15 -24.62
C VAL A 367 -2.35 -2.21 -24.87
N GLY A 368 -1.83 -1.21 -25.59
CA GLY A 368 -0.42 -1.13 -25.96
C GLY A 368 -0.10 -1.45 -27.43
N VAL A 369 -1.03 -2.04 -28.20
CA VAL A 369 -0.81 -2.28 -29.64
C VAL A 369 -1.34 -1.15 -30.51
N THR A 370 -0.78 -1.01 -31.72
CA THR A 370 -1.07 0.11 -32.63
C THR A 370 -2.34 -0.06 -33.45
N SER A 371 -2.87 -1.28 -33.61
CA SER A 371 -4.08 -1.56 -34.39
C SER A 371 -4.72 -2.91 -34.00
N ASP A 372 -5.95 -3.16 -34.46
CA ASP A 372 -6.63 -4.45 -34.24
C ASP A 372 -5.87 -5.65 -34.86
N GLU A 373 -5.11 -5.43 -35.95
CA GLU A 373 -4.27 -6.46 -36.60
C GLU A 373 -3.13 -6.94 -35.69
N LYS A 374 -2.72 -6.12 -34.73
CA LYS A 374 -1.60 -6.39 -33.83
C LYS A 374 -2.03 -7.01 -32.50
N THR A 375 -3.33 -7.22 -32.30
CA THR A 375 -3.84 -7.93 -31.12
C THR A 375 -3.44 -9.41 -31.16
N LEU A 376 -3.24 -10.01 -29.97
CA LEU A 376 -2.97 -11.44 -29.84
C LEU A 376 -3.95 -12.34 -30.62
N PRO A 377 -5.30 -12.15 -30.54
CA PRO A 377 -6.22 -12.95 -31.36
C PRO A 377 -6.00 -12.80 -32.87
N SER A 378 -5.69 -11.60 -33.39
CA SER A 378 -5.38 -11.41 -34.82
C SER A 378 -4.08 -12.11 -35.23
N LEU A 379 -3.05 -12.03 -34.39
CA LEU A 379 -1.77 -12.70 -34.61
C LEU A 379 -1.94 -14.23 -34.59
N LEU A 380 -2.71 -14.75 -33.64
CA LEU A 380 -3.07 -16.17 -33.56
C LEU A 380 -3.90 -16.61 -34.77
N ALA A 381 -4.82 -15.79 -35.26
CA ALA A 381 -5.59 -16.12 -36.46
C ALA A 381 -4.70 -16.27 -37.70
N LYS A 382 -3.65 -15.46 -37.80
CA LYS A 382 -2.66 -15.56 -38.87
C LYS A 382 -1.81 -16.84 -38.76
N SER A 383 -1.32 -17.17 -37.56
CA SER A 383 -0.43 -18.32 -37.35
C SER A 383 -1.16 -19.66 -37.40
N THR A 384 -2.33 -19.76 -36.75
CA THR A 384 -3.14 -20.98 -36.67
C THR A 384 -4.04 -21.20 -37.88
N LYS A 385 -4.29 -20.14 -38.67
CA LYS A 385 -5.27 -20.12 -39.78
C LYS A 385 -6.71 -20.39 -39.33
N GLU A 386 -7.02 -20.20 -38.05
CA GLU A 386 -8.36 -20.32 -37.46
C GLU A 386 -8.91 -18.94 -37.07
N THR A 387 -10.22 -18.83 -36.86
CA THR A 387 -10.87 -17.57 -36.43
C THR A 387 -10.74 -17.40 -34.92
N TRP A 388 -10.37 -16.21 -34.43
CA TRP A 388 -10.19 -15.93 -33.00
C TRP A 388 -10.99 -14.70 -32.58
N LEU A 389 -11.87 -14.84 -31.58
CA LEU A 389 -12.61 -13.73 -30.97
C LEU A 389 -11.87 -13.21 -29.72
N ASN A 390 -11.94 -11.89 -29.51
CA ASN A 390 -11.41 -11.24 -28.32
C ASN A 390 -12.51 -11.10 -27.24
N LEU A 391 -12.56 -12.04 -26.31
CA LEU A 391 -13.48 -12.00 -25.16
C LEU A 391 -12.75 -11.44 -23.94
N SER A 392 -12.40 -10.16 -23.97
CA SER A 392 -11.72 -9.51 -22.84
C SER A 392 -12.26 -8.11 -22.59
N PHE A 393 -12.18 -7.67 -21.34
CA PHE A 393 -12.15 -6.24 -21.06
C PHE A 393 -11.12 -5.90 -19.99
N ARG A 394 -10.83 -4.61 -19.90
CA ARG A 394 -9.80 -4.06 -19.02
C ARG A 394 -10.10 -4.39 -17.56
N THR A 395 -9.06 -4.74 -16.79
CA THR A 395 -9.11 -5.04 -15.35
C THR A 395 -9.92 -6.26 -14.90
N HIS A 396 -10.35 -7.11 -15.82
CA HIS A 396 -11.10 -8.32 -15.48
C HIS A 396 -10.26 -9.44 -14.84
N THR A 397 -10.84 -10.06 -13.80
CA THR A 397 -10.37 -11.33 -13.22
C THR A 397 -10.84 -12.54 -14.02
N ILE A 398 -10.27 -13.71 -13.74
CA ILE A 398 -10.68 -15.00 -14.33
C ILE A 398 -12.19 -15.25 -14.10
N ARG A 399 -12.71 -14.89 -12.91
CA ARG A 399 -14.14 -14.99 -12.57
C ARG A 399 -14.99 -14.05 -13.43
N GLN A 400 -14.63 -12.77 -13.53
CA GLN A 400 -15.41 -11.81 -14.31
C GLN A 400 -15.46 -12.24 -15.79
N ASN A 401 -14.35 -12.73 -16.33
CA ASN A 401 -14.31 -13.29 -17.68
C ASN A 401 -15.29 -14.47 -17.86
N PHE A 402 -15.44 -15.34 -16.86
CA PHE A 402 -16.41 -16.44 -16.92
C PHE A 402 -17.86 -15.93 -16.97
N ILE A 403 -18.18 -14.93 -16.14
CA ILE A 403 -19.51 -14.31 -16.11
C ILE A 403 -19.80 -13.64 -17.47
N THR A 404 -18.83 -12.91 -18.01
CA THR A 404 -18.90 -12.30 -19.35
C THR A 404 -19.18 -13.36 -20.41
N PHE A 405 -18.37 -14.43 -20.46
CA PHE A 405 -18.58 -15.55 -21.39
C PHE A 405 -20.00 -16.12 -21.30
N SER A 406 -20.45 -16.41 -20.08
CA SER A 406 -21.79 -17.00 -19.86
C SER A 406 -22.93 -16.09 -20.34
N SER A 407 -22.70 -14.78 -20.36
CA SER A 407 -23.70 -13.77 -20.77
C SER A 407 -23.81 -13.63 -22.29
N VAL A 408 -22.78 -14.03 -23.05
CA VAL A 408 -22.71 -13.84 -24.51
C VAL A 408 -22.61 -15.15 -25.29
N ARG A 409 -22.69 -16.29 -24.60
CA ARG A 409 -22.48 -17.63 -25.18
C ARG A 409 -23.32 -17.90 -26.43
N ASP A 410 -24.56 -17.43 -26.50
CA ASP A 410 -25.46 -17.68 -27.63
C ASP A 410 -25.14 -16.89 -28.90
N LEU A 411 -24.17 -15.96 -28.80
CA LEU A 411 -23.61 -15.19 -29.92
C LEU A 411 -22.36 -15.86 -30.51
N ILE A 412 -21.88 -16.96 -29.92
CA ILE A 412 -20.64 -17.64 -30.30
C ILE A 412 -20.97 -18.94 -31.02
N GLY A 413 -20.36 -19.16 -32.18
CA GLY A 413 -20.43 -20.46 -32.85
C GLY A 413 -19.63 -21.56 -32.13
N PRO A 414 -19.46 -22.75 -32.75
CA PRO A 414 -18.71 -23.85 -32.13
C PRO A 414 -17.28 -23.45 -31.77
N ILE A 415 -16.82 -23.82 -30.57
CA ILE A 415 -15.53 -23.36 -30.02
C ILE A 415 -14.49 -24.49 -30.09
N ASN A 416 -13.32 -24.19 -30.68
CA ASN A 416 -12.16 -25.08 -30.72
C ASN A 416 -11.28 -24.94 -29.48
N ASN A 417 -10.74 -23.73 -29.27
CA ASN A 417 -9.82 -23.43 -28.20
C ASN A 417 -10.31 -22.22 -27.39
N ILE A 418 -10.03 -22.25 -26.08
CA ILE A 418 -10.20 -21.14 -25.15
C ILE A 418 -8.84 -20.90 -24.50
N VAL A 419 -8.24 -19.74 -24.75
CA VAL A 419 -7.00 -19.32 -24.12
C VAL A 419 -7.31 -18.30 -23.03
N LEU A 420 -7.09 -18.67 -21.78
CA LEU A 420 -7.16 -17.75 -20.63
C LEU A 420 -5.80 -17.07 -20.46
N PHE A 421 -5.71 -15.79 -20.84
CA PHE A 421 -4.53 -14.94 -20.70
C PHE A 421 -4.72 -14.00 -19.50
N ALA A 422 -4.26 -14.43 -18.32
CA ALA A 422 -4.65 -13.83 -17.04
C ALA A 422 -3.60 -13.97 -15.93
N GLY A 423 -3.98 -13.65 -14.69
CA GLY A 423 -3.21 -13.91 -13.47
C GLY A 423 -2.64 -12.67 -12.79
N ALA A 424 -2.03 -11.73 -13.52
CA ALA A 424 -1.45 -10.55 -12.89
C ALA A 424 -2.52 -9.64 -12.27
N THR A 425 -3.64 -9.42 -12.98
CA THR A 425 -4.78 -8.67 -12.46
C THR A 425 -5.40 -9.36 -11.24
N ASP A 426 -5.53 -10.68 -11.26
CA ASP A 426 -6.05 -11.46 -10.14
C ASP A 426 -5.17 -11.30 -8.88
N LEU A 427 -3.84 -11.39 -9.04
CA LEU A 427 -2.88 -11.15 -7.96
C LEU A 427 -2.92 -9.71 -7.46
N LEU A 428 -2.99 -8.73 -8.36
CA LEU A 428 -3.06 -7.32 -8.00
C LEU A 428 -4.33 -7.01 -7.19
N ILE A 429 -5.49 -7.47 -7.66
CA ILE A 429 -6.78 -7.26 -6.99
C ILE A 429 -6.80 -7.94 -5.63
N TYR A 430 -6.18 -9.11 -5.50
CA TYR A 430 -6.00 -9.78 -4.22
C TYR A 430 -5.23 -8.91 -3.21
N LEU A 431 -4.13 -8.28 -3.63
CA LEU A 431 -3.27 -7.49 -2.73
C LEU A 431 -3.89 -6.17 -2.28
N ILE A 432 -4.72 -5.54 -3.11
CA ILE A 432 -5.28 -4.20 -2.83
C ILE A 432 -6.60 -4.20 -2.06
N ASN A 433 -7.17 -5.38 -1.77
CA ASN A 433 -8.46 -5.49 -1.06
C ASN A 433 -8.25 -6.17 0.28
N SER A 434 -8.59 -5.49 1.37
CA SER A 434 -8.57 -6.07 2.74
C SER A 434 -9.67 -7.12 2.99
N LEU A 435 -10.72 -7.10 2.18
CA LEU A 435 -11.83 -8.04 2.26
C LEU A 435 -11.86 -8.96 1.04
N LEU A 436 -11.85 -10.26 1.31
CA LEU A 436 -12.00 -11.31 0.31
C LEU A 436 -13.34 -12.04 0.56
N PRO A 437 -14.47 -11.54 0.03
CA PRO A 437 -15.76 -12.16 0.24
C PRO A 437 -15.80 -13.53 -0.42
N LYS A 438 -16.09 -14.55 0.37
CA LYS A 438 -16.23 -15.94 -0.11
C LYS A 438 -17.72 -16.27 -0.13
N PRO A 439 -18.22 -16.97 -1.17
CA PRO A 439 -17.51 -17.52 -2.32
C PRO A 439 -17.44 -16.57 -3.55
N TRP A 440 -17.68 -15.27 -3.36
CA TRP A 440 -17.97 -14.34 -4.45
C TRP A 440 -16.74 -13.81 -5.20
N GLY A 441 -15.58 -13.78 -4.53
CA GLY A 441 -14.36 -13.21 -5.10
C GLY A 441 -14.37 -11.67 -5.12
N THR A 442 -13.34 -11.08 -5.68
CA THR A 442 -13.15 -9.62 -5.76
C THR A 442 -13.04 -9.15 -7.22
N PHE A 443 -13.14 -7.84 -7.41
CA PHE A 443 -13.01 -7.19 -8.72
C PHE A 443 -12.29 -5.84 -8.57
N TYR A 444 -11.88 -5.25 -9.68
CA TYR A 444 -11.22 -3.94 -9.68
C TYR A 444 -12.17 -2.85 -9.16
N HIS A 445 -11.75 -2.06 -8.17
CA HIS A 445 -12.60 -1.15 -7.37
C HIS A 445 -13.60 -1.80 -6.40
N TYR A 446 -13.44 -3.08 -6.05
CA TYR A 446 -14.27 -3.74 -5.03
C TYR A 446 -14.35 -2.92 -3.72
N ALA A 447 -13.20 -2.56 -3.15
CA ALA A 447 -13.14 -1.73 -1.95
C ALA A 447 -13.86 -0.38 -2.11
N ASN A 448 -13.58 0.37 -3.18
CA ASN A 448 -14.22 1.67 -3.43
C ASN A 448 -15.74 1.57 -3.57
N TYR A 449 -16.24 0.50 -4.22
CA TYR A 449 -17.66 0.24 -4.36
C TYR A 449 -18.33 0.07 -2.99
N PHE A 450 -17.74 -0.77 -2.13
CA PHE A 450 -18.29 -1.05 -0.80
C PHE A 450 -18.09 0.09 0.20
N GLU A 451 -16.98 0.82 0.13
CA GLU A 451 -16.78 2.04 0.91
C GLU A 451 -17.89 3.06 0.63
N LYS A 452 -18.22 3.28 -0.66
CA LYS A 452 -19.34 4.14 -1.05
C LYS A 452 -20.69 3.57 -0.61
N PHE A 453 -20.91 2.27 -0.80
CA PHE A 453 -22.19 1.63 -0.48
C PHE A 453 -22.49 1.64 1.04
N TYR A 454 -21.49 1.34 1.87
CA TYR A 454 -21.61 1.30 3.32
C TYR A 454 -21.26 2.63 4.01
N ASN A 455 -20.98 3.69 3.24
CA ASN A 455 -20.58 5.01 3.73
C ASN A 455 -19.39 4.95 4.71
N VAL A 456 -18.37 4.17 4.34
CA VAL A 456 -17.12 3.99 5.11
C VAL A 456 -16.05 4.95 4.55
N PRO A 457 -15.14 5.48 5.38
CA PRO A 457 -14.09 6.38 4.89
C PRO A 457 -13.29 5.78 3.72
N PRO A 458 -12.98 6.56 2.66
CA PRO A 458 -12.15 6.10 1.56
C PRO A 458 -10.81 5.55 2.04
N GLY A 459 -10.35 4.42 1.49
CA GLY A 459 -9.08 3.79 1.88
C GLY A 459 -9.17 2.90 3.12
N PHE A 460 -10.36 2.72 3.70
CA PHE A 460 -10.57 1.79 4.80
C PHE A 460 -10.48 0.33 4.32
N LEU A 461 -11.10 0.02 3.19
CA LEU A 461 -11.12 -1.30 2.57
C LEU A 461 -10.02 -1.48 1.52
N SER A 462 -9.58 -0.41 0.85
CA SER A 462 -8.52 -0.45 -0.17
C SER A 462 -7.14 -0.27 0.47
N ARG A 463 -6.65 -1.31 1.15
CA ARG A 463 -5.32 -1.34 1.77
C ARG A 463 -4.49 -2.44 1.15
N ILE A 464 -3.19 -2.15 0.98
CA ILE A 464 -2.22 -3.17 0.58
C ILE A 464 -2.10 -4.13 1.74
N GLU A 465 -2.60 -5.35 1.56
CA GLU A 465 -2.58 -6.38 2.60
C GLU A 465 -1.77 -7.58 2.16
N ASN A 466 -0.92 -8.03 3.08
CA ASN A 466 -0.17 -9.25 2.94
C ASN A 466 -0.99 -10.38 3.56
N HIS A 467 -1.96 -10.85 2.79
CA HIS A 467 -2.93 -11.93 3.10
C HIS A 467 -2.28 -13.33 3.20
N TYR A 468 -1.14 -13.44 3.88
CA TYR A 468 -0.40 -14.68 4.05
C TYR A 468 -1.27 -15.78 4.69
N ARG A 469 -2.15 -15.42 5.62
CA ARG A 469 -3.01 -16.37 6.35
C ARG A 469 -4.16 -16.87 5.47
N GLU A 470 -4.57 -16.07 4.50
CA GLU A 470 -5.71 -16.32 3.62
C GLU A 470 -5.30 -17.08 2.36
N ARG A 471 -3.98 -17.20 2.07
CA ARG A 471 -3.40 -17.85 0.87
C ARG A 471 -4.14 -19.10 0.44
N LYS A 472 -4.36 -20.05 1.36
CA LYS A 472 -5.08 -21.30 1.07
C LYS A 472 -6.43 -21.01 0.38
N CYS A 473 -7.17 -20.04 0.89
CA CYS A 473 -8.48 -19.73 0.36
C CYS A 473 -8.44 -18.99 -0.97
N ILE A 474 -7.42 -18.15 -1.23
CA ILE A 474 -7.23 -17.56 -2.56
C ILE A 474 -6.94 -18.67 -3.57
N VAL A 475 -6.10 -19.63 -3.20
CA VAL A 475 -5.81 -20.78 -4.07
C VAL A 475 -7.07 -21.62 -4.31
N ASP A 476 -7.87 -21.88 -3.28
CA ASP A 476 -9.13 -22.61 -3.43
C ASP A 476 -10.12 -21.86 -4.35
N GLN A 477 -10.18 -20.53 -4.23
CA GLN A 477 -11.05 -19.70 -5.06
C GLN A 477 -10.58 -19.67 -6.52
N MET A 478 -9.29 -19.46 -6.75
CA MET A 478 -8.67 -19.51 -8.08
C MET A 478 -8.89 -20.88 -8.74
N ARG A 479 -8.73 -21.98 -7.98
CA ARG A 479 -8.98 -23.33 -8.49
C ARG A 479 -10.44 -23.55 -8.84
N LEU A 480 -11.38 -23.02 -8.04
CA LEU A 480 -12.80 -23.06 -8.37
C LEU A 480 -13.09 -22.33 -9.69
N ASP A 481 -12.50 -21.15 -9.88
CA ASP A 481 -12.69 -20.35 -11.09
C ASP A 481 -12.15 -21.08 -12.34
N LEU A 482 -10.95 -21.66 -12.24
CA LEU A 482 -10.38 -22.52 -13.30
C LEU A 482 -11.20 -23.79 -13.53
N SER A 483 -11.73 -24.40 -12.48
CA SER A 483 -12.58 -25.59 -12.58
C SER A 483 -13.87 -25.30 -13.33
N ASN A 484 -14.51 -24.14 -13.07
CA ASN A 484 -15.70 -23.71 -13.80
C ASN A 484 -15.41 -23.57 -15.29
N TRP A 485 -14.30 -22.93 -15.65
CA TRP A 485 -13.84 -22.86 -17.04
C TRP A 485 -13.61 -24.24 -17.66
N LYS A 486 -12.95 -25.16 -16.94
CA LYS A 486 -12.67 -26.52 -17.42
C LYS A 486 -13.95 -27.31 -17.68
N VAL A 487 -14.92 -27.24 -16.78
CA VAL A 487 -16.23 -27.89 -16.93
C VAL A 487 -16.95 -27.35 -18.17
N MET A 488 -16.99 -26.02 -18.33
CA MET A 488 -17.62 -25.40 -19.50
C MET A 488 -16.92 -25.76 -20.81
N ALA A 489 -15.58 -25.65 -20.86
CA ALA A 489 -14.81 -26.00 -22.06
C ALA A 489 -15.05 -27.46 -22.46
N SER A 490 -15.04 -28.37 -21.48
CA SER A 490 -15.26 -29.80 -21.71
C SER A 490 -16.68 -30.09 -22.23
N GLY A 491 -17.69 -29.42 -21.66
CA GLY A 491 -19.08 -29.52 -22.14
C GLY A 491 -19.28 -28.99 -23.57
N LEU A 492 -18.42 -28.08 -24.02
CA LEU A 492 -18.43 -27.52 -25.37
C LEU A 492 -17.53 -28.30 -26.35
N GLY A 493 -16.78 -29.29 -25.87
CA GLY A 493 -15.76 -29.99 -26.68
C GLY A 493 -14.53 -29.12 -27.01
N ALA A 494 -14.35 -27.99 -26.32
CA ALA A 494 -13.25 -27.06 -26.53
C ALA A 494 -12.03 -27.43 -25.68
N GLN A 495 -10.83 -27.17 -26.22
CA GLN A 495 -9.59 -27.22 -25.45
C GLN A 495 -9.43 -25.94 -24.62
N LEU A 496 -9.19 -26.08 -23.31
CA LEU A 496 -8.87 -24.96 -22.43
C LEU A 496 -7.36 -24.89 -22.21
N LEU A 497 -6.77 -23.73 -22.44
CA LEU A 497 -5.35 -23.43 -22.19
C LEU A 497 -5.24 -22.23 -21.26
N PHE A 498 -4.22 -22.22 -20.40
CA PHE A 498 -3.93 -21.11 -19.50
C PHE A 498 -2.55 -20.51 -19.80
N VAL A 499 -2.50 -19.19 -19.96
CA VAL A 499 -1.29 -18.43 -20.19
C VAL A 499 -1.17 -17.38 -19.08
N TYR A 500 -0.16 -17.51 -18.22
CA TYR A 500 0.17 -16.46 -17.27
C TYR A 500 0.79 -15.30 -18.04
N GLN A 501 0.16 -14.14 -17.97
CA GLN A 501 0.57 -12.99 -18.79
C GLN A 501 2.03 -12.56 -18.52
N PRO A 502 2.71 -11.99 -19.52
CA PRO A 502 4.04 -11.44 -19.34
C PRO A 502 3.96 -10.10 -18.57
N ILE A 503 4.95 -9.89 -17.71
CA ILE A 503 5.18 -8.68 -16.93
C ILE A 503 6.66 -8.33 -17.13
N ALA A 504 6.93 -7.08 -17.51
CA ALA A 504 8.25 -6.68 -17.98
C ALA A 504 9.38 -7.00 -16.99
N GLU A 505 9.16 -6.76 -15.70
CA GLU A 505 10.15 -7.03 -14.66
C GLU A 505 10.28 -8.52 -14.29
N LEU A 506 9.29 -9.36 -14.61
CA LEU A 506 9.38 -10.81 -14.41
C LEU A 506 10.03 -11.52 -15.59
N SER A 507 10.15 -10.87 -16.73
CA SER A 507 10.63 -11.52 -17.95
C SER A 507 12.16 -11.60 -18.06
N CYS A 508 12.90 -11.23 -17.00
CA CYS A 508 14.36 -11.13 -16.98
C CYS A 508 14.95 -10.24 -18.08
N LYS A 509 14.13 -9.43 -18.75
CA LYS A 509 14.54 -8.57 -19.86
C LYS A 509 15.21 -7.31 -19.32
N LYS A 510 16.26 -6.87 -20.03
CA LYS A 510 16.85 -5.54 -19.81
C LYS A 510 16.05 -4.53 -20.61
N GLN A 511 15.60 -3.49 -19.93
CA GLN A 511 14.72 -2.50 -20.52
C GLN A 511 15.40 -1.75 -21.67
N SER A 512 14.62 -1.39 -22.70
CA SER A 512 15.06 -0.46 -23.73
C SER A 512 15.03 0.99 -23.21
N ALA A 513 15.61 1.93 -23.96
CA ALA A 513 15.57 3.35 -23.60
C ALA A 513 14.13 3.89 -23.58
N GLU A 514 13.28 3.42 -24.50
CA GLU A 514 11.86 3.75 -24.58
C GLU A 514 11.10 3.22 -23.37
N GLU A 515 11.34 1.97 -22.96
CA GLU A 515 10.69 1.38 -21.78
C GLU A 515 11.07 2.15 -20.51
N VAL A 516 12.36 2.47 -20.32
CA VAL A 516 12.80 3.28 -19.18
C VAL A 516 12.06 4.63 -19.16
N ALA A 517 12.04 5.35 -20.29
CA ALA A 517 11.38 6.65 -20.38
C ALA A 517 9.85 6.56 -20.14
N LEU A 518 9.19 5.52 -20.67
CA LEU A 518 7.76 5.30 -20.47
C LEU A 518 7.44 4.94 -19.01
N TYR A 519 8.29 4.14 -18.37
CA TYR A 519 8.06 3.67 -17.01
C TYR A 519 8.29 4.79 -16.01
N GLU A 520 9.35 5.57 -16.18
CA GLU A 520 9.64 6.75 -15.37
C GLU A 520 8.52 7.80 -15.47
N ALA A 521 7.93 7.95 -16.67
CA ALA A 521 6.79 8.84 -16.86
C ALA A 521 5.63 8.40 -15.96
N ILE A 522 5.26 7.12 -15.93
CA ILE A 522 4.09 6.63 -15.19
C ILE A 522 4.35 6.28 -13.71
N GLU A 523 5.58 6.03 -13.29
CA GLU A 523 5.92 5.53 -11.93
C GLU A 523 5.46 6.48 -10.80
N ASN A 524 5.39 7.78 -11.09
CA ASN A 524 4.96 8.81 -10.13
C ASN A 524 3.61 9.44 -10.48
N SER A 525 2.86 8.86 -11.43
CA SER A 525 1.50 9.31 -11.70
C SER A 525 0.62 9.03 -10.48
N PRO A 526 -0.17 9.99 -9.97
CA PRO A 526 -1.17 9.72 -8.93
C PRO A 526 -2.23 8.69 -9.39
N HIS A 527 -2.28 8.39 -10.69
CA HIS A 527 -3.14 7.39 -11.30
C HIS A 527 -2.47 6.05 -11.57
N ASN A 528 -1.19 5.86 -11.21
CA ASN A 528 -0.53 4.57 -11.32
C ASN A 528 -0.74 3.76 -10.02
N PRO A 529 -1.67 2.78 -10.01
CA PRO A 529 -1.90 1.95 -8.83
C PRO A 529 -0.68 1.08 -8.52
N TYR A 530 0.18 0.78 -9.50
CA TYR A 530 1.32 -0.12 -9.38
C TYR A 530 2.63 0.64 -9.11
N SER A 531 2.72 1.22 -7.91
CA SER A 531 3.92 1.91 -7.43
C SER A 531 4.21 1.59 -5.96
N GLY A 532 5.43 1.91 -5.50
CA GLY A 532 5.83 1.80 -4.09
C GLY A 532 5.58 0.42 -3.46
N ASP A 533 4.86 0.41 -2.34
CA ASP A 533 4.60 -0.80 -1.54
C ASP A 533 3.77 -1.86 -2.29
N LEU A 534 2.90 -1.47 -3.22
CA LEU A 534 2.10 -2.42 -3.97
C LEU A 534 2.98 -3.20 -4.95
N LYS A 535 3.89 -2.51 -5.64
CA LYS A 535 4.89 -3.12 -6.51
C LYS A 535 5.74 -4.13 -5.74
N LEU A 536 6.27 -3.73 -4.58
CA LEU A 536 7.06 -4.62 -3.72
C LEU A 536 6.25 -5.84 -3.24
N SER A 537 4.99 -5.63 -2.83
CA SER A 537 4.10 -6.70 -2.37
C SER A 537 3.72 -7.65 -3.50
N PHE A 538 3.54 -7.14 -4.71
CA PHE A 538 3.27 -7.93 -5.91
C PHE A 538 4.42 -8.90 -6.20
N PHE A 539 5.67 -8.42 -6.28
CA PHE A 539 6.81 -9.31 -6.53
C PHE A 539 7.03 -10.33 -5.43
N LYS A 540 6.88 -9.94 -4.16
CA LYS A 540 6.94 -10.89 -3.03
C LYS A 540 5.84 -11.95 -3.09
N ALA A 541 4.67 -11.58 -3.61
CA ALA A 541 3.55 -12.50 -3.73
C ALA A 541 3.56 -13.32 -5.02
N ASN A 542 4.26 -12.87 -6.06
CA ASN A 542 4.22 -13.48 -7.38
C ASN A 542 4.69 -14.94 -7.37
N GLU A 543 5.84 -15.21 -6.76
CA GLU A 543 6.46 -16.55 -6.77
C GLU A 543 5.52 -17.64 -6.22
N TRP A 544 4.90 -17.41 -5.06
CA TRP A 544 3.98 -18.39 -4.48
C TRP A 544 2.68 -18.46 -5.28
N PHE A 545 2.20 -17.34 -5.83
CA PHE A 545 0.96 -17.26 -6.58
C PHE A 545 1.05 -18.03 -7.89
N THR A 546 2.11 -17.81 -8.68
CA THR A 546 2.35 -18.52 -9.94
C THR A 546 2.57 -20.01 -9.71
N THR A 547 3.27 -20.38 -8.64
CA THR A 547 3.40 -21.78 -8.21
C THR A 547 2.04 -22.42 -7.94
N ALA A 548 1.17 -21.73 -7.20
CA ALA A 548 -0.17 -22.23 -6.90
C ALA A 548 -1.10 -22.29 -8.13
N LEU A 549 -0.94 -21.33 -9.05
CA LEU A 549 -1.69 -21.24 -10.30
C LEU A 549 -1.31 -22.40 -11.23
N ASN A 550 -0.02 -22.63 -11.44
CA ASN A 550 0.50 -23.78 -12.20
C ASN A 550 0.02 -25.09 -11.56
N GLY A 551 0.19 -25.26 -10.23
CA GLY A 551 -0.27 -26.44 -9.51
C GLY A 551 -1.78 -26.69 -9.67
N SER A 552 -2.59 -25.63 -9.73
CA SER A 552 -4.04 -25.76 -9.97
C SER A 552 -4.36 -26.15 -11.41
N CYS A 553 -3.61 -25.65 -12.40
CA CYS A 553 -3.74 -26.08 -13.80
C CYS A 553 -3.36 -27.55 -13.97
N VAL A 554 -2.27 -28.01 -13.33
CA VAL A 554 -1.86 -29.43 -13.32
C VAL A 554 -2.95 -30.32 -12.74
N ILE A 555 -3.54 -29.95 -11.59
CA ILE A 555 -4.63 -30.71 -10.96
C ILE A 555 -5.85 -30.84 -11.90
N LEU A 556 -6.12 -29.82 -12.71
CA LEU A 556 -7.30 -29.75 -13.58
C LEU A 556 -7.03 -30.23 -15.02
N ASP A 557 -5.83 -30.75 -15.32
CA ASP A 557 -5.39 -31.09 -16.68
C ASP A 557 -5.62 -29.93 -17.67
N ILE A 558 -5.15 -28.73 -17.29
CA ILE A 558 -5.15 -27.54 -18.13
C ILE A 558 -3.71 -27.27 -18.56
N PRO A 559 -3.37 -27.33 -19.87
CA PRO A 559 -2.09 -26.85 -20.37
C PRO A 559 -1.78 -25.45 -19.87
N TYR A 560 -0.59 -25.27 -19.29
CA TYR A 560 -0.14 -24.02 -18.67
C TYR A 560 1.14 -23.51 -19.35
N LEU A 561 1.16 -22.23 -19.68
CA LEU A 561 2.35 -21.51 -20.16
C LEU A 561 2.59 -20.30 -19.27
N ASP A 562 3.80 -20.19 -18.72
CA ASP A 562 4.26 -18.95 -18.11
C ASP A 562 4.90 -18.06 -19.19
N ALA A 563 4.18 -17.04 -19.66
CA ALA A 563 4.68 -16.18 -20.73
C ALA A 563 5.85 -15.29 -20.28
N ASN A 564 6.19 -15.23 -18.99
CA ASN A 564 7.36 -14.49 -18.51
C ASN A 564 8.67 -15.17 -18.89
N THR A 565 8.67 -16.45 -19.27
CA THR A 565 9.90 -17.15 -19.65
C THR A 565 10.36 -16.83 -21.08
N PHE A 566 9.68 -15.95 -21.82
CA PHE A 566 9.97 -15.67 -23.24
C PHE A 566 11.40 -15.18 -23.50
N ASN A 567 12.04 -14.55 -22.51
CA ASN A 567 13.39 -14.00 -22.61
C ASN A 567 14.37 -14.71 -21.65
N ALA A 568 14.15 -15.99 -21.35
CA ALA A 568 15.03 -16.76 -20.45
C ALA A 568 16.49 -16.86 -20.96
N ASP A 569 16.71 -16.78 -22.27
CA ASP A 569 18.02 -16.79 -22.93
C ASP A 569 18.62 -15.39 -23.16
N GLY A 570 17.88 -14.33 -22.82
CA GLY A 570 18.29 -12.95 -23.02
C GLY A 570 18.21 -12.45 -24.46
N ALA A 571 17.50 -13.15 -25.36
CA ALA A 571 17.45 -12.82 -26.80
C ALA A 571 16.94 -11.40 -27.11
N TYR A 572 16.11 -10.83 -26.23
CA TYR A 572 15.40 -9.57 -26.46
C TYR A 572 15.89 -8.42 -25.55
N HIS A 573 17.10 -8.51 -25.00
CA HIS A 573 17.69 -7.41 -24.23
C HIS A 573 17.79 -6.13 -25.08
N GLY A 574 17.23 -5.03 -24.57
CA GLY A 574 17.28 -3.72 -25.23
C GLY A 574 16.24 -3.52 -26.35
N GLU A 575 15.48 -4.53 -26.75
CA GLU A 575 14.34 -4.34 -27.67
C GLU A 575 13.17 -3.67 -26.93
N TRP A 576 12.47 -2.74 -27.55
CA TRP A 576 11.25 -2.18 -26.95
C TRP A 576 10.09 -3.16 -27.14
N LEU A 577 9.60 -3.79 -26.07
CA LEU A 577 8.52 -4.78 -26.12
C LEU A 577 7.28 -4.40 -25.29
N PHE A 578 7.42 -3.47 -24.36
CA PHE A 578 6.36 -3.09 -23.43
C PHE A 578 6.09 -1.58 -23.46
N THR A 579 4.82 -1.18 -23.35
CA THR A 579 4.41 0.23 -23.23
C THR A 579 4.29 0.70 -21.79
N ASP A 580 4.13 -0.25 -20.86
CA ASP A 580 4.21 -0.11 -19.42
C ASP A 580 4.51 -1.51 -18.81
N PRO A 581 4.70 -1.67 -17.48
CA PRO A 581 5.03 -2.97 -16.88
C PRO A 581 4.13 -4.17 -17.26
N PHE A 582 2.89 -3.94 -17.71
CA PHE A 582 1.90 -5.00 -17.98
C PHE A 582 1.48 -5.11 -19.44
N HIS A 583 1.64 -4.06 -20.24
CA HIS A 583 1.10 -3.98 -21.59
C HIS A 583 2.18 -4.10 -22.66
N LEU A 584 2.01 -5.08 -23.55
CA LEU A 584 2.89 -5.32 -24.68
C LEU A 584 2.66 -4.28 -25.77
N ASN A 585 3.72 -3.95 -26.51
CA ASN A 585 3.58 -3.29 -27.82
C ASN A 585 3.37 -4.33 -28.93
N ASP A 586 3.34 -3.89 -30.19
CA ASP A 586 3.17 -4.79 -31.35
C ASP A 586 4.21 -5.91 -31.38
N ARG A 587 5.49 -5.58 -31.16
CA ARG A 587 6.59 -6.54 -31.22
C ARG A 587 6.53 -7.55 -30.07
N GLY A 588 6.25 -7.07 -28.86
CA GLY A 588 5.99 -7.93 -27.71
C GLY A 588 4.82 -8.88 -27.96
N SER A 589 3.74 -8.39 -28.58
CA SER A 589 2.57 -9.20 -28.92
C SER A 589 2.88 -10.30 -29.95
N GLU A 590 3.71 -10.00 -30.95
CA GLU A 590 4.18 -11.00 -31.93
C GLU A 590 4.94 -12.16 -31.25
N ILE A 591 5.91 -11.85 -30.38
CA ILE A 591 6.70 -12.86 -29.67
C ILE A 591 5.81 -13.76 -28.81
N ILE A 592 4.88 -13.16 -28.08
CA ILE A 592 3.99 -13.90 -27.18
C ILE A 592 2.96 -14.72 -27.97
N ALA A 593 2.47 -14.22 -29.10
CA ALA A 593 1.59 -14.99 -29.99
C ALA A 593 2.28 -16.24 -30.56
N ASP A 594 3.58 -16.18 -30.86
CA ASP A 594 4.35 -17.34 -31.31
C ASP A 594 4.42 -18.43 -30.23
N LEU A 595 4.71 -18.06 -28.98
CA LEU A 595 4.72 -19.00 -27.85
C LEU A 595 3.37 -19.66 -27.62
N ILE A 596 2.29 -18.89 -27.70
CA ILE A 596 0.92 -19.40 -27.54
C ILE A 596 0.56 -20.32 -28.73
N THR A 597 0.98 -19.97 -29.95
CA THR A 597 0.79 -20.82 -31.13
C THR A 597 1.46 -22.18 -30.94
N GLU A 598 2.71 -22.21 -30.48
CA GLU A 598 3.40 -23.47 -30.18
C GLU A 598 2.67 -24.30 -29.13
N MET A 599 2.18 -23.66 -28.07
CA MET A 599 1.42 -24.31 -27.01
C MET A 599 0.14 -24.96 -27.55
N ILE A 600 -0.60 -24.26 -28.41
CA ILE A 600 -1.82 -24.77 -29.06
C ILE A 600 -1.48 -25.97 -29.94
N LEU A 601 -0.43 -25.87 -30.78
CA LEU A 601 -0.04 -26.95 -31.70
C LEU A 601 0.49 -28.20 -30.98
N LYS A 602 1.13 -28.04 -29.81
CA LYS A 602 1.64 -29.17 -29.00
C LYS A 602 0.57 -29.83 -28.14
N SER A 603 -0.54 -29.14 -27.86
CA SER A 603 -1.59 -29.63 -26.96
C SER A 603 -2.56 -30.56 -27.71
N PRO A 604 -2.72 -31.84 -27.31
CA PRO A 604 -3.58 -32.80 -28.00
C PRO A 604 -5.04 -32.34 -27.99
N ARG A 605 -5.73 -32.42 -29.15
CA ARG A 605 -7.14 -31.99 -29.23
C ARG A 605 -8.01 -32.95 -28.42
N PRO A 606 -9.14 -32.49 -27.87
CA PRO A 606 -10.09 -33.37 -27.17
C PRO A 606 -10.56 -34.56 -28.03
N GLU A 607 -10.61 -34.38 -29.35
CA GLU A 607 -10.95 -35.40 -30.34
C GLU A 607 -9.86 -36.50 -30.45
N ASP A 608 -8.60 -36.18 -30.16
CA ASP A 608 -7.45 -37.09 -30.23
C ASP A 608 -7.28 -37.94 -28.94
N LYS A 609 -8.02 -37.60 -27.87
CA LYS A 609 -7.99 -38.31 -26.56
C LYS A 609 -9.09 -39.39 -26.42
N LYS A 610 -9.89 -39.62 -27.46
CA LYS A 610 -10.86 -40.73 -27.55
C LYS A 610 -10.23 -41.91 -28.27
#